data_AF-A0A9R1XQS9-F1
#
_entry.id   AF-A0A9R1XQS9-F1
#
_cell.length_a   1.000
_cell.length_b   1.000
_cell.length_c   1.000
_cell.angle_alpha   90.00
_cell.angle_beta   90.00
_cell.angle_gamma   90.00
#
_symmetry.space_group_name_H-M   'P 1'
#
loop_
_entity.id
_entity.type
_entity.pdbx_description
1 polymer ?
#
loop_
_entity_poly.entity_id
_entity_poly.type
_entity_poly.pdbx_seq_one_letter_code
_entity_poly.pdbx_strand_id
1 'polypeptide(L)'
;MNAICALHRQSHTVLPLFDKSRITQLALLLINGDPQQKLKKTASEVNPSDVDECRVFAKKYAVQIFNIFKNKDDPFFPPSRS
;
A
#
# COMPACT_ATOMS: atom_id res chain seq x y z
N MET A 1 -5.88 0.94 2.87
CA MET A 1 -5.33 0.67 1.51
C MET A 1 -4.12 1.55 1.19
N ASN A 2 -4.06 2.83 1.57
CA ASN A 2 -2.84 3.66 1.40
C ASN A 2 -1.55 3.01 1.92
N ALA A 3 -1.63 2.22 3.00
CA ALA A 3 -0.49 1.47 3.53
C ALA A 3 0.12 0.47 2.52
N ILE A 4 -0.67 -0.15 1.66
CA ILE A 4 -0.18 -1.07 0.61
C ILE A 4 0.56 -0.28 -0.47
N CYS A 5 0.00 0.84 -0.90
CA CYS A 5 0.68 1.73 -1.83
C CYS A 5 1.98 2.28 -1.23
N ALA A 6 2.00 2.58 0.08
CA ALA A 6 3.21 3.02 0.78
C ALA A 6 4.28 1.92 0.82
N LEU A 7 3.92 0.69 1.18
CA LEU A 7 4.84 -0.47 1.12
C LEU A 7 5.44 -0.67 -0.28
N HIS A 8 4.62 -0.50 -1.32
CA HIS A 8 5.08 -0.61 -2.70
C HIS A 8 6.07 0.49 -3.09
N ARG A 9 5.83 1.75 -2.69
CA ARG A 9 6.72 2.88 -2.99
C ARG A 9 8.05 2.83 -2.22
N GLN A 10 8.06 2.19 -1.06
CA GLN A 10 9.25 2.11 -0.20
C GLN A 10 10.18 0.97 -0.59
N SER A 11 11.18 1.31 -1.41
CA SER A 11 12.16 0.38 -1.98
C SER A 11 13.10 -0.26 -0.93
N HIS A 12 13.21 0.32 0.26
CA HIS A 12 14.07 -0.17 1.33
C HIS A 12 13.39 -1.22 2.23
N THR A 13 12.09 -1.48 2.00
CA THR A 13 11.37 -2.50 2.77
C THR A 13 11.78 -3.89 2.30
N VAL A 14 12.43 -4.67 3.16
CA VAL A 14 12.76 -6.07 2.87
C VAL A 14 11.49 -6.90 2.99
N LEU A 15 10.96 -7.32 1.84
CA LEU A 15 9.79 -8.18 1.71
C LEU A 15 10.20 -9.48 0.98
N PRO A 16 9.65 -10.65 1.37
CA PRO A 16 9.75 -11.87 0.56
C PRO A 16 9.31 -11.62 -0.88
N LEU A 17 9.98 -12.23 -1.87
CA LEU A 17 9.73 -11.98 -3.30
C LEU A 17 8.26 -12.18 -3.70
N PHE A 18 7.64 -13.25 -3.19
CA PHE A 18 6.23 -13.54 -3.45
C PHE A 18 5.31 -12.42 -2.95
N ASP A 19 5.48 -12.04 -1.68
CA ASP A 19 4.72 -10.95 -1.07
C ASP A 19 4.97 -9.62 -1.77
N LYS A 20 6.21 -9.32 -2.14
CA LYS A 20 6.57 -8.11 -2.89
C LYS A 20 5.85 -8.04 -4.23
N SER A 21 5.79 -9.17 -4.95
CA SER A 21 5.08 -9.26 -6.23
C SER A 21 3.57 -9.00 -6.04
N ARG A 22 2.95 -9.67 -5.06
CA ARG A 22 1.51 -9.51 -4.81
C ARG A 22 1.14 -8.12 -4.30
N ILE A 23 1.92 -7.56 -3.36
CA ILE A 23 1.77 -6.18 -2.87
C ILE A 23 1.90 -5.18 -4.03
N THR A 24 2.84 -5.40 -4.96
CA THR A 24 2.99 -4.55 -6.14
C THR A 24 1.76 -4.60 -7.03
N GLN A 25 1.22 -5.79 -7.32
CA GLN A 25 -0.01 -5.93 -8.10
C GLN A 25 -1.19 -5.20 -7.45
N LEU A 26 -1.39 -5.40 -6.14
CA LEU A 26 -2.45 -4.73 -5.38
C LEU A 26 -2.25 -3.20 -5.39
N ALA A 27 -1.02 -2.73 -5.18
CA ALA A 27 -0.72 -1.30 -5.19
C ALA A 27 -0.99 -0.66 -6.57
N LEU A 28 -0.58 -1.29 -7.66
CA LEU A 28 -0.84 -0.80 -9.01
C LEU A 28 -2.35 -0.76 -9.32
N LEU A 29 -3.10 -1.77 -8.90
CA LEU A 29 -4.56 -1.79 -9.01
C LEU A 29 -5.20 -0.61 -8.26
N LEU A 30 -4.74 -0.35 -7.04
CA LEU A 30 -5.21 0.73 -6.17
C LEU A 30 -4.85 2.13 -6.70
N ILE A 31 -3.64 2.28 -7.27
CA ILE A 31 -3.15 3.52 -7.88
C ILE A 31 -3.90 3.82 -9.18
N ASN A 32 -4.30 2.78 -9.91
CA ASN A 32 -5.06 2.89 -11.16
C ASN A 32 -4.43 3.83 -12.19
N GLY A 33 -3.10 3.77 -12.32
CA GLY A 33 -2.33 4.56 -13.28
C GLY A 33 -2.15 6.03 -12.94
N ASP A 34 -2.47 6.48 -11.71
CA ASP A 34 -2.20 7.87 -11.31
C ASP A 34 -0.70 8.21 -11.45
N PRO A 35 -0.34 9.27 -12.19
CA PRO A 35 1.06 9.65 -12.43
C PRO A 35 1.82 10.03 -11.14
N GLN A 36 1.11 10.47 -10.10
CA GLN A 36 1.69 10.80 -8.80
C GLN A 36 1.73 9.57 -7.88
N GLN A 37 1.34 8.38 -8.38
CA GLN A 37 1.24 7.14 -7.64
C GLN A 37 0.34 7.24 -6.40
N LYS A 38 -0.66 8.12 -6.42
CA LYS A 38 -1.65 8.25 -5.34
C LYS A 38 -2.69 7.14 -5.45
N LEU A 39 -3.21 6.72 -4.30
CA LEU A 39 -4.40 5.86 -4.25
C LEU A 39 -5.56 6.54 -4.97
N LYS A 40 -6.18 5.86 -5.94
CA LYS A 40 -7.36 6.35 -6.67
C LYS A 40 -8.59 5.52 -6.43
N LYS A 41 -8.45 4.20 -6.31
CA LYS A 41 -9.59 3.33 -6.04
C LYS A 41 -9.93 3.26 -4.56
N THR A 42 -11.22 3.37 -4.28
CA THR A 42 -11.81 3.10 -2.97
C THR A 42 -12.07 1.59 -2.79
N ALA A 43 -12.41 1.15 -1.58
CA ALA A 43 -12.60 -0.27 -1.30
C ALA A 43 -13.81 -0.84 -2.04
N SER A 44 -14.80 -0.01 -2.36
CA SER A 44 -15.98 -0.37 -3.15
C SER A 44 -15.69 -0.54 -4.64
N GLU A 45 -14.58 -0.01 -5.14
CA GLU A 45 -14.17 -0.09 -6.56
C GLU A 45 -13.17 -1.23 -6.81
N VAL A 46 -12.91 -2.05 -5.79
CA VAL A 46 -11.93 -3.13 -5.79
C VAL A 46 -12.65 -4.43 -5.44
N ASN A 47 -12.22 -5.55 -6.01
CA ASN A 47 -12.80 -6.85 -5.70
C ASN A 47 -12.66 -7.13 -4.18
N PRO A 48 -13.69 -7.70 -3.53
CA PRO A 48 -13.64 -7.99 -2.10
C PRO A 48 -12.42 -8.83 -1.67
N SER A 49 -12.02 -9.80 -2.50
CA SER A 49 -10.83 -10.63 -2.27
C SER A 49 -9.54 -9.81 -2.22
N ASP A 50 -9.37 -8.86 -3.14
CA ASP A 50 -8.20 -7.97 -3.17
C ASP A 50 -8.18 -7.02 -1.97
N VAL A 51 -9.37 -6.58 -1.50
CA VAL A 51 -9.50 -5.79 -0.27
C VAL A 51 -9.09 -6.60 0.97
N ASP A 52 -9.50 -7.85 1.05
CA ASP A 52 -9.14 -8.72 2.16
C ASP A 52 -7.65 -9.06 2.16
N GLU A 53 -7.06 -9.31 0.99
CA GLU A 53 -5.60 -9.46 0.88
C GLU A 53 -4.86 -8.18 1.29
N CYS A 54 -5.35 -7.01 0.91
CA CYS A 54 -4.79 -5.73 1.39
C CYS A 54 -4.81 -5.65 2.93
N ARG A 55 -5.86 -6.15 3.59
CA ARG A 55 -5.94 -6.20 5.06
C ARG A 55 -4.96 -7.21 5.65
N VAL A 56 -4.81 -8.37 5.02
CA VAL A 56 -3.84 -9.41 5.44
C VAL A 56 -2.41 -8.85 5.38
N PHE A 57 -2.01 -8.26 4.25
CA PHE A 57 -0.68 -7.67 4.12
C PHE A 57 -0.47 -6.47 5.05
N ALA A 58 -1.49 -5.62 5.24
CA ALA A 58 -1.39 -4.50 6.17
C ALA A 58 -1.17 -4.96 7.62
N LYS A 59 -1.77 -6.09 8.03
CA LYS A 59 -1.51 -6.70 9.34
C LYS A 59 -0.14 -7.35 9.39
N LYS A 60 0.22 -8.13 8.37
CA LYS A 60 1.49 -8.87 8.29
C LYS A 60 2.70 -7.93 8.36
N TYR A 61 2.61 -6.77 7.69
CA TYR A 61 3.69 -5.79 7.60
C TYR A 61 3.44 -4.54 8.44
N ALA A 62 2.67 -4.67 9.52
CA ALA A 62 2.30 -3.54 10.38
C ALA A 62 3.51 -2.78 10.93
N VAL A 63 4.60 -3.48 11.26
CA VAL A 63 5.84 -2.86 11.77
C VAL A 63 6.50 -1.99 10.70
N GLN A 64 6.63 -2.50 9.48
CA GLN A 64 7.19 -1.77 8.35
C GLN A 64 6.32 -0.55 8.01
N ILE A 65 5.00 -0.74 7.94
CA ILE A 65 4.04 0.33 7.70
C ILE A 65 4.13 1.41 8.79
N PHE A 66 4.25 1.00 10.06
CA PHE A 66 4.39 1.93 11.17
C PHE A 66 5.70 2.74 11.08
N ASN A 67 6.80 2.12 10.67
CA ASN A 67 8.06 2.83 10.45
C ASN A 67 7.93 3.86 9.33
N ILE A 68 7.30 3.51 8.21
CA ILE A 68 7.03 4.45 7.11
C ILE A 68 6.23 5.65 7.61
N PHE A 69 5.18 5.41 8.39
CA PHE A 69 4.37 6.46 9.01
C PHE A 69 5.19 7.34 9.97
N LYS A 70 5.95 6.72 10.87
CA LYS A 70 6.71 7.39 11.93
C LYS A 70 7.80 8.28 11.35
N ASN A 71 8.53 7.76 10.35
CA ASN A 71 9.63 8.46 9.70
C ASN A 71 9.16 9.47 8.64
N LYS A 72 7.87 9.42 8.26
CA LYS A 72 7.30 10.19 7.15
C LYS A 72 8.00 9.90 5.82
N ASP A 73 8.40 8.64 5.63
CA ASP A 73 9.13 8.20 4.43
C ASP A 73 8.25 8.27 3.17
N ASP A 74 6.92 8.30 3.33
CA ASP A 74 5.96 8.32 2.24
C ASP A 74 5.05 9.57 2.29
N PRO A 75 5.03 10.41 1.23
CA PRO A 75 4.28 11.67 1.22
C PRO A 75 2.76 11.49 1.16
N PHE A 76 2.26 10.29 0.89
CA PHE A 76 0.83 9.96 0.86
C PHE A 76 0.41 9.10 2.06
N PHE A 77 1.31 8.90 3.03
CA PHE A 77 1.06 8.07 4.20
C PHE A 77 1.68 8.68 5.49
N PRO A 78 0.85 9.16 6.43
CA PRO A 78 -0.61 9.05 6.46
C PRO A 78 -1.27 9.94 5.39
N PRO A 79 -2.48 9.57 4.91
CA PRO A 79 -3.22 10.46 4.03
C PRO A 79 -3.45 11.81 4.72
N SER A 80 -3.18 12.90 4.02
CA SER A 80 -3.56 14.24 4.46
C SER A 80 -5.06 14.21 4.79
N ARG A 81 -5.43 14.59 6.01
CA ARG A 81 -6.83 14.84 6.35
C ARG A 81 -7.24 16.13 5.64
N SER A 82 -7.80 16.01 4.44
CA SER A 82 -8.59 17.06 3.79
C SER A 82 -10.05 16.89 4.20
#